data_AF-A0A4Q3RQ60-F1
#
_entry.id   AF-A0A4Q3RQ60-F1
#
_cell.length_a   1.000
_cell.length_b   1.000
_cell.length_c   1.000
_cell.angle_alpha   90.00
_cell.angle_beta   90.00
_cell.angle_gamma   90.00
#
_symmetry.space_group_name_H-M   'P 1'
#
loop_
_entity.id
_entity.type
_entity.pdbx_description
1 polymer ?
#
loop_
_entity_poly.entity_id
_entity_poly.type
_entity_poly.pdbx_seq_one_letter_code
_entity_poly.pdbx_strand_id
1 'polypeptide(L)'
;MARIFNIYFTYEDVMHNAIVSVRTTPFFTEYILGNMDADLAFLLPGNKVLSQTPGNLFFQNVAANHSDALMSEIIKSIKLHLFAGNDVTSNL
;
A
#
# COMPACT_ATOMS: atom_id res chain seq x y z
N MET A 1 -5.40 -1.59 17.96
CA MET A 1 -4.46 -0.45 17.74
C MET A 1 -4.44 -0.17 16.25
N ALA A 2 -4.68 1.08 15.83
CA ALA A 2 -4.49 1.46 14.43
C ALA A 2 -2.99 1.66 14.19
N ARG A 3 -2.42 1.00 13.17
CA ARG A 3 -1.01 1.16 12.78
C ARG A 3 -0.95 2.18 11.64
N ILE A 4 -0.05 3.15 11.74
CA ILE A 4 0.20 4.13 10.69
C ILE A 4 1.69 4.09 10.36
N PHE A 5 2.03 4.10 9.08
CA PHE A 5 3.42 4.12 8.62
C PHE A 5 3.57 4.84 7.28
N ASN A 6 4.77 5.27 6.95
CA ASN A 6 5.10 5.82 5.64
C ASN A 6 5.60 4.72 4.71
N ILE A 7 5.22 4.80 3.44
CA ILE A 7 5.85 4.07 2.35
C ILE A 7 6.53 5.06 1.41
N TYR A 8 7.60 4.58 0.79
CA TYR A 8 8.32 5.29 -0.28
C TYR A 8 8.32 4.37 -1.50
N PHE A 9 8.08 4.94 -2.67
CA PHE A 9 8.06 4.20 -3.93
C PHE A 9 8.53 5.11 -5.06
N THR A 10 9.08 4.50 -6.12
CA THR A 10 9.51 5.22 -7.31
C THR A 10 8.52 4.97 -8.42
N TYR A 11 8.06 6.02 -9.07
CA TYR A 11 7.18 5.96 -10.24
C TYR A 11 7.67 7.01 -11.25
N GLU A 12 7.84 6.63 -12.51
CA GLU A 12 8.38 7.51 -13.57
C GLU A 12 9.70 8.23 -13.16
N ASP A 13 10.61 7.48 -12.53
CA ASP A 13 11.91 7.96 -12.03
C ASP A 13 11.85 9.04 -10.94
N VAL A 14 10.65 9.31 -10.40
CA VAL A 14 10.44 10.24 -9.28
C VAL A 14 10.14 9.45 -8.00
N MET A 15 10.78 9.85 -6.90
CA MET A 15 10.50 9.27 -5.58
C MET A 15 9.28 9.95 -4.97
N HIS A 16 8.29 9.13 -4.61
CA HIS A 16 7.07 9.55 -3.95
C HIS A 16 6.95 8.90 -2.58
N ASN A 17 6.10 9.48 -1.74
CA ASN A 17 5.73 8.92 -0.46
C ASN A 17 4.23 8.96 -0.24
N ALA A 18 3.74 8.06 0.61
CA ALA A 18 2.37 8.07 1.08
C ALA A 18 2.32 7.64 2.55
N ILE A 19 1.34 8.18 3.28
CA ILE A 19 1.00 7.71 4.61
C ILE A 19 0.01 6.56 4.45
N VAL A 20 0.27 5.45 5.12
CA VAL A 20 -0.59 4.27 5.13
C VAL A 20 -1.19 4.10 6.52
N SER A 21 -2.51 4.19 6.60
CA SER A 21 -3.28 3.84 7.79
C SER A 21 -3.84 2.44 7.68
N VAL A 22 -3.60 1.60 8.68
CA VAL A 22 -4.04 0.20 8.69
C VAL A 22 -5.28 0.04 9.55
N ARG A 23 -6.32 -0.55 8.96
CA ARG A 23 -7.53 -0.96 9.65
C ARG A 23 -7.77 -2.44 9.45
N THR A 24 -7.66 -3.22 10.52
CA THR A 24 -7.94 -4.65 10.49
C THR A 24 -9.36 -4.93 10.97
N THR A 25 -10.09 -5.71 10.19
CA THR A 25 -11.41 -6.26 10.53
C THR A 25 -11.29 -7.79 10.66
N PRO A 26 -12.29 -8.49 11.20
CA PRO A 26 -12.29 -9.95 11.26
C PRO A 26 -12.18 -10.65 9.89
N PHE A 27 -12.51 -9.95 8.79
CA PHE A 27 -12.57 -10.53 7.45
C PHE A 27 -11.43 -10.11 6.52
N PHE A 28 -10.88 -8.91 6.73
CA PHE A 28 -9.83 -8.34 5.89
C PHE A 28 -9.09 -7.20 6.59
N THR A 29 -7.91 -6.88 6.07
CA THR A 29 -7.15 -5.69 6.42
C THR A 29 -7.24 -4.66 5.29
N GLU A 30 -7.52 -3.41 5.65
CA GLU A 30 -7.46 -2.24 4.78
C GLU A 30 -6.17 -1.46 5.03
N TYR A 31 -5.51 -1.06 3.96
CA TYR A 31 -4.39 -0.13 3.94
C TYR A 31 -4.86 1.12 3.19
N ILE A 32 -5.12 2.18 3.94
CA ILE A 32 -5.67 3.42 3.42
C ILE A 32 -4.51 4.37 3.14
N LEU A 33 -4.34 4.70 1.86
CA LEU A 33 -3.36 5.65 1.35
C LEU A 33 -3.84 7.08 1.63
N GLY A 34 -2.97 7.88 2.23
CA GLY A 34 -3.19 9.29 2.54
C GLY A 34 -1.98 10.13 2.16
N ASN A 35 -2.20 11.44 2.04
CA ASN A 35 -1.17 12.41 1.64
C ASN A 35 -0.45 12.04 0.34
N MET A 36 -1.21 11.50 -0.62
CA MET A 36 -0.69 11.15 -1.94
C MET A 36 -0.88 12.33 -2.88
N ASP A 37 0.02 12.45 -3.85
CA ASP A 37 -0.09 13.44 -4.92
C ASP A 37 -1.43 13.27 -5.67
N ALA A 38 -2.07 14.38 -6.03
CA ALA A 38 -3.39 14.36 -6.65
C ALA A 38 -3.37 13.69 -8.03
N ASP A 39 -2.31 13.90 -8.82
CA ASP A 39 -2.18 13.33 -10.15
C ASP A 39 -2.00 11.81 -10.07
N LEU A 40 -1.20 11.34 -9.10
CA LEU A 40 -1.08 9.91 -8.81
C LEU A 40 -2.39 9.30 -8.30
N ALA A 41 -3.19 10.05 -7.55
CA ALA A 41 -4.49 9.58 -7.06
C ALA A 41 -5.48 9.30 -8.19
N PHE A 42 -5.43 10.09 -9.27
CA PHE A 42 -6.26 9.84 -10.46
C PHE A 42 -5.87 8.57 -11.22
N LEU A 43 -4.62 8.11 -11.09
CA LEU A 43 -4.14 6.88 -11.72
C LEU A 43 -4.47 5.61 -10.94
N LEU A 44 -5.03 5.75 -9.73
CA LEU A 44 -5.43 4.63 -8.89
C LEU A 44 -6.95 4.42 -8.94
N PRO A 45 -7.43 3.17 -8.80
CA PRO A 45 -8.87 2.89 -8.64
C PRO A 45 -9.46 3.44 -7.34
N GLY A 46 -8.61 3.86 -6.40
CA GLY A 46 -8.98 4.44 -5.12
C GLY A 46 -7.81 4.46 -4.16
N ASN A 47 -8.05 4.96 -2.95
CA ASN A 47 -7.02 5.11 -1.93
C ASN A 47 -6.91 3.90 -0.98
N LYS A 48 -7.44 2.74 -1.36
CA LYS A 48 -7.46 1.55 -0.50
C LYS A 48 -6.80 0.36 -1.17
N VAL A 49 -5.86 -0.24 -0.46
CA VAL A 49 -5.33 -1.57 -0.75
C VAL A 49 -5.89 -2.53 0.28
N LEU A 50 -6.36 -3.69 -0.15
CA LEU A 50 -6.97 -4.69 0.72
C LEU A 50 -6.14 -5.95 0.80
N SER A 51 -6.26 -6.63 1.93
CA SER A 51 -5.70 -7.96 2.15
C SER A 51 -6.72 -8.86 2.84
N GLN A 52 -7.14 -9.92 2.17
CA GLN A 52 -7.97 -10.97 2.76
C GLN A 52 -7.13 -12.07 3.39
N THR A 53 -5.92 -12.28 2.86
CA THR A 53 -4.94 -13.24 3.36
C THR A 53 -3.61 -12.52 3.57
N PRO A 54 -2.88 -12.80 4.67
CA PRO A 54 -1.57 -12.21 4.91
C PRO A 54 -0.65 -12.33 3.70
N GLY A 55 -0.07 -11.21 3.27
CA GLY A 55 0.85 -11.15 2.11
C GLY A 55 0.18 -11.02 0.74
N ASN A 56 -1.14 -11.26 0.63
CA ASN A 56 -1.89 -10.99 -0.60
C ASN A 56 -2.58 -9.62 -0.50
N LEU A 57 -2.12 -8.68 -1.33
CA LEU A 57 -2.53 -7.28 -1.36
C LEU A 57 -3.04 -6.92 -2.75
N PHE A 58 -4.18 -6.25 -2.83
CA PHE A 58 -4.79 -5.87 -4.10
C PHE A 58 -5.61 -4.58 -3.97
N PHE A 59 -5.77 -3.88 -5.09
CA PHE A 59 -6.75 -2.80 -5.22
C PHE A 59 -8.11 -3.37 -5.67
N GLN A 60 -9.21 -2.79 -5.19
CA GLN A 60 -10.54 -3.10 -5.71
C GLN A 60 -10.89 -2.17 -6.88
N ASN A 61 -11.86 -2.56 -7.71
CA ASN A 61 -12.42 -1.74 -8.80
C ASN A 61 -11.39 -1.26 -9.84
N VAL A 62 -10.40 -2.11 -10.15
CA VAL A 62 -9.40 -1.83 -11.20
C VAL A 62 -10.09 -1.75 -12.57
N ALA A 63 -9.74 -0.73 -13.35
CA ALA A 63 -10.23 -0.46 -14.68
C ALA A 63 -9.03 -0.17 -15.61
N ALA A 64 -9.24 -0.25 -16.92
CA ALA A 64 -8.16 -0.19 -17.92
C ALA A 64 -7.39 1.15 -17.97
N ASN A 65 -7.93 2.21 -17.37
CA ASN A 65 -7.31 3.53 -17.31
C ASN A 65 -6.42 3.73 -16.06
N HIS A 66 -6.35 2.75 -15.16
CA HIS A 66 -5.50 2.83 -13.97
C HIS A 66 -4.09 2.32 -14.27
N SER A 67 -3.09 2.86 -13.55
CA SER A 67 -1.69 2.51 -13.77
C SER A 67 -1.30 1.24 -13.01
N ASP A 68 -1.13 0.14 -13.74
CA ASP A 68 -0.65 -1.13 -13.19
C ASP A 68 0.74 -1.00 -12.55
N ALA A 69 1.61 -0.20 -13.17
CA ALA A 69 2.95 0.05 -12.66
C ALA A 69 2.92 0.78 -11.31
N LEU A 70 2.09 1.82 -11.17
CA LEU A 70 1.93 2.55 -9.92
C LEU A 70 1.34 1.65 -8.82
N MET A 71 0.27 0.91 -9.14
CA MET A 71 -0.36 -0.02 -8.21
C MET A 71 0.64 -1.07 -7.71
N SER A 72 1.46 -1.64 -8.61
CA SER A 72 2.48 -2.64 -8.27
C SER A 72 3.54 -2.07 -7.33
N GLU A 73 4.06 -0.88 -7.60
CA GLU A 73 5.08 -0.26 -6.74
C GLU A 73 4.53 0.10 -5.35
N ILE A 74 3.28 0.58 -5.26
CA ILE A 74 2.62 0.81 -3.96
C ILE A 74 2.46 -0.50 -3.18
N ILE A 75 1.94 -1.55 -3.82
CA ILE A 75 1.78 -2.87 -3.18
C ILE A 75 3.12 -3.40 -2.69
N LYS A 76 4.16 -3.31 -3.53
CA LYS A 76 5.52 -3.72 -3.21
C LYS A 76 6.08 -2.96 -2.01
N SER A 77 5.91 -1.63 -1.95
CA SER A 77 6.39 -0.83 -0.82
C SER A 77 5.62 -1.12 0.48
N ILE A 78 4.31 -1.39 0.41
CA ILE A 78 3.56 -1.88 1.57
C ILE A 78 4.10 -3.24 2.03
N LYS A 79 4.31 -4.19 1.11
CA LYS A 79 4.88 -5.50 1.43
C LYS A 79 6.24 -5.36 2.11
N LEU A 80 7.15 -4.59 1.53
CA LEU A 80 8.48 -4.34 2.08
C LEU A 80 8.41 -3.80 3.50
N HIS A 81 7.52 -2.84 3.78
CA HIS A 81 7.34 -2.33 5.14
C HIS A 81 6.83 -3.42 6.11
N LEU A 82 5.90 -4.26 5.66
CA LEU A 82 5.37 -5.35 6.48
C LEU A 82 6.42 -6.42 6.77
N PHE A 83 7.25 -6.77 5.78
CA PHE A 83 8.35 -7.73 5.95
C PHE A 83 9.47 -7.18 6.83
N ALA A 84 9.93 -5.94 6.58
CA ALA A 84 10.96 -5.29 7.39
C ALA A 84 10.54 -5.14 8.86
N GLY A 85 9.24 -4.97 9.13
CA GLY A 85 8.70 -4.97 10.49
C GLY A 85 8.67 -6.35 11.17
N ASN A 86 8.65 -7.44 10.39
CA ASN A 86 8.65 -8.81 10.92
C ASN A 86 10.07 -9.30 11.23
N ASP A 87 11.09 -8.80 10.52
CA ASP A 87 12.49 -9.23 10.69
C ASP A 87 13.11 -8.81 12.03
N VAL A 88 12.55 -7.81 12.71
CA VAL A 88 13.05 -7.34 14.03
C VAL A 88 12.76 -8.33 15.16
N THR A 89 11.98 -9.39 14.93
CA THR A 89 11.67 -10.42 15.95
C THR A 89 12.53 -11.69 15.88
N SER A 90 13.46 -11.78 14.92
CA SER A 90 14.26 -13.01 14.69
C SER A 90 15.72 -12.90 15.12
N ASN A 91 16.01 -12.20 16.22
CA ASN A 91 17.30 -12.30 16.91
C ASN A 91 17.04 -12.34 18.43
N LEU A 92 16.70 -13.54 18.91
CA LEU A 92 16.94 -13.98 20.29
C LEU A 92 18.38 -14.49 20.39
#